data_AF-A0A6A4RCA2-F1
#
_entry.id   AF-A0A6A4RCA2-F1
#
_cell.length_a   1.000
_cell.length_b   1.000
_cell.length_c   1.000
_cell.angle_alpha   90.00
_cell.angle_beta   90.00
_cell.angle_gamma   90.00
#
_symmetry.space_group_name_H-M   'P 1'
#
loop_
_entity.id
_entity.type
_entity.pdbx_description
1 polymer ?
#
loop_
_entity_poly.entity_id
_entity_poly.type
_entity_poly.pdbx_seq_one_letter_code
_entity_poly.pdbx_strand_id
1 'polypeptide(L)'
;MEHAGLTLAAVGLLALGSQWLAWRLKVPAILTLLIAGIAAGPVTGLLDPDALFGELLFPLVSLAVAVILFEGSLTLNFRELGGHGRTVRRLVTWGALITALCGALAARWLLGLSWEMASLLGALLVVTGPTVILPLLQTLRAREHLTQILRWEGILIDPVGAIGAVLVYEFVALGSGTQALPHTLMLF
;
A
#
# COMPACT_ATOMS: atom_id res chain seq x y z
N MET A 1 0.12 -27.90 -16.66
CA MET A 1 -0.56 -27.71 -15.36
C MET A 1 0.30 -28.17 -14.17
N GLU A 2 1.13 -29.22 -14.30
CA GLU A 2 2.03 -29.67 -13.19
C GLU A 2 3.10 -28.64 -12.77
N HIS A 3 3.59 -27.81 -13.70
CA HIS A 3 4.59 -26.79 -13.35
C HIS A 3 4.02 -25.65 -12.51
N ALA A 4 2.79 -25.19 -12.78
CA ALA A 4 2.21 -24.07 -12.04
C ALA A 4 2.05 -24.35 -10.54
N GLY A 5 1.68 -25.58 -10.16
CA GLY A 5 1.57 -25.99 -8.76
C GLY A 5 2.93 -25.98 -8.04
N LEU A 6 3.98 -26.46 -8.70
CA LEU A 6 5.36 -26.43 -8.18
C LEU A 6 5.85 -24.99 -8.02
N THR A 7 5.56 -24.12 -8.98
CA THR A 7 5.98 -22.72 -8.91
C THR A 7 5.26 -21.97 -7.79
N LEU A 8 3.95 -22.21 -7.61
CA LEU A 8 3.20 -21.65 -6.48
C LEU A 8 3.71 -22.16 -5.12
N ALA A 9 4.04 -23.45 -5.02
CA ALA A 9 4.66 -24.01 -3.83
C ALA A 9 6.05 -23.39 -3.57
N ALA A 10 6.84 -23.15 -4.62
CA ALA A 10 8.13 -22.46 -4.52
C ALA A 10 7.97 -21.00 -4.06
N VAL A 11 6.96 -20.27 -4.55
CA VAL A 11 6.63 -18.92 -4.06
C VAL A 11 6.27 -18.94 -2.58
N GLY A 12 5.44 -19.90 -2.15
CA GLY A 12 5.10 -20.08 -0.73
C GLY A 12 6.33 -20.38 0.15
N LEU A 13 7.20 -21.28 -0.31
CA LEU A 13 8.46 -21.61 0.37
C LEU A 13 9.41 -20.41 0.44
N LEU A 14 9.54 -19.65 -0.65
CA LEU A 14 10.35 -18.41 -0.69
C LEU A 14 9.79 -17.36 0.27
N ALA A 15 8.46 -17.20 0.33
CA ALA A 15 7.82 -16.29 1.26
C ALA A 15 8.09 -16.69 2.72
N LEU A 16 7.90 -17.96 3.07
CA LEU A 16 8.19 -18.49 4.40
C LEU A 16 9.68 -18.35 4.77
N GLY A 17 10.58 -18.69 3.85
CA GLY A 17 12.03 -18.52 4.03
C GLY A 17 12.42 -17.05 4.24
N SER A 18 11.80 -16.14 3.49
CA SER A 18 12.03 -14.69 3.62
C SER A 18 11.53 -14.15 4.95
N GLN A 19 10.38 -14.60 5.42
CA GLN A 19 9.84 -14.25 6.74
C GLN A 19 10.72 -14.78 7.87
N TRP A 20 11.16 -16.04 7.77
CA TRP A 20 12.09 -16.64 8.74
C TRP A 20 13.43 -15.89 8.79
N LEU A 21 13.97 -15.51 7.62
CA LEU A 21 15.20 -14.74 7.53
C LEU A 21 15.02 -13.34 8.14
N ALA A 22 13.90 -12.67 7.87
CA ALA A 22 13.57 -11.38 8.48
C ALA A 22 13.51 -11.47 10.01
N TRP A 23 12.85 -12.50 10.54
CA TRP A 23 12.81 -12.76 11.97
C TRP A 23 14.20 -12.98 12.56
N ARG A 24 15.06 -13.76 11.88
CA ARG A 24 16.43 -14.02 12.33
C ARG A 24 17.29 -12.76 12.35
N LEU A 25 17.14 -11.90 11.34
CA LEU A 25 17.86 -10.63 11.21
C LEU A 25 17.22 -9.48 12.01
N LYS A 26 16.03 -9.69 12.60
CA LYS A 26 15.23 -8.67 13.30
C LYS A 26 14.91 -7.45 12.42
N VAL A 27 14.67 -7.68 11.14
CA VAL A 27 14.26 -6.65 10.17
C VAL A 27 12.80 -6.83 9.77
N PRO A 28 12.11 -5.78 9.30
CA PRO A 28 10.75 -5.90 8.77
C PRO A 28 10.69 -6.91 7.61
N ALA A 29 9.73 -7.85 7.66
CA ALA A 29 9.60 -8.93 6.68
C ALA A 29 9.35 -8.44 5.25
N ILE A 30 8.74 -7.26 5.08
CA ILE A 30 8.51 -6.69 3.75
C ILE A 30 9.82 -6.44 2.98
N LEU A 31 10.92 -6.14 3.67
CA LEU A 31 12.21 -5.90 3.03
C LEU A 31 12.80 -7.19 2.45
N THR A 32 12.78 -8.28 3.21
CA THR A 32 13.29 -9.58 2.73
C THR A 32 12.40 -10.16 1.64
N LEU A 33 11.07 -10.00 1.76
CA LEU A 33 10.12 -10.40 0.72
C LEU A 33 10.34 -9.63 -0.58
N LEU A 34 10.56 -8.31 -0.52
CA LEU A 34 10.84 -7.49 -1.69
C LEU A 34 12.15 -7.91 -2.38
N ILE A 35 13.22 -8.10 -1.60
CA ILE A 35 14.51 -8.54 -2.14
C ILE A 35 14.40 -9.92 -2.78
N ALA A 36 13.74 -10.87 -2.11
CA ALA A 36 13.53 -12.22 -2.63
C ALA A 36 12.68 -12.20 -3.90
N GLY A 37 11.62 -11.38 -3.95
CA GLY A 37 10.77 -11.22 -5.13
C GLY A 37 11.52 -10.62 -6.32
N ILE A 38 12.30 -9.55 -6.11
CA ILE A 38 13.13 -8.95 -7.16
C ILE A 38 14.21 -9.92 -7.64
N ALA A 39 14.85 -10.64 -6.72
CA ALA A 39 15.86 -11.64 -7.04
C ALA A 39 15.26 -12.80 -7.87
N ALA A 40 14.11 -13.33 -7.45
CA ALA A 40 13.46 -14.47 -8.10
C ALA A 40 12.74 -14.08 -9.41
N GLY A 41 12.28 -12.83 -9.53
CA GLY A 41 11.64 -12.30 -10.73
C GLY A 41 12.66 -11.72 -11.71
N PRO A 42 12.79 -10.38 -11.80
CA PRO A 42 13.57 -9.72 -12.86
C PRO A 42 15.07 -10.06 -12.88
N VAL A 43 15.68 -10.44 -11.76
CA VAL A 43 17.13 -10.72 -11.73
C VAL A 43 17.46 -12.12 -12.24
N THR A 44 16.72 -13.15 -11.82
CA THR A 44 16.99 -14.54 -12.22
C THR A 44 16.08 -15.05 -13.33
N GLY A 45 14.95 -14.38 -13.59
CA GLY A 45 13.91 -14.82 -14.53
C GLY A 45 13.19 -16.10 -14.10
N LEU A 46 13.33 -16.52 -12.84
CA LEU A 46 12.81 -17.80 -12.36
C LEU A 46 11.29 -17.75 -12.17
N LEU A 47 10.76 -16.57 -11.84
CA LEU A 47 9.35 -16.28 -11.70
C LEU A 47 8.94 -15.20 -12.69
N ASP A 48 8.06 -15.56 -13.62
CA ASP A 48 7.35 -14.60 -14.47
C ASP A 48 5.88 -14.54 -14.03
N PRO A 49 5.47 -13.49 -13.30
CA PRO A 49 4.10 -13.33 -12.82
C PRO A 49 3.08 -13.28 -13.96
N ASP A 50 3.42 -12.62 -15.07
CA ASP A 50 2.53 -12.46 -16.22
C ASP A 50 2.30 -13.78 -16.93
N ALA A 51 3.33 -14.63 -17.05
CA ALA A 51 3.18 -15.98 -17.59
C ALA A 51 2.49 -16.95 -16.61
N LEU A 52 2.71 -16.80 -15.30
CA LEU A 52 2.12 -17.67 -14.27
C LEU A 52 0.63 -17.43 -14.06
N PHE A 53 0.24 -16.16 -13.95
CA PHE A 53 -1.12 -15.77 -13.59
C PHE A 53 -1.90 -15.22 -14.80
N GLY A 54 -1.24 -14.69 -15.83
CA GLY A 54 -1.91 -14.17 -17.02
C GLY A 54 -3.04 -13.21 -16.69
N GLU A 55 -4.23 -13.47 -17.25
CA GLU A 55 -5.43 -12.67 -16.99
C GLU A 55 -5.92 -12.73 -15.54
N LEU A 56 -5.48 -13.71 -14.74
CA LEU A 56 -5.83 -13.84 -13.32
C LEU A 56 -4.96 -12.97 -12.41
N LEU A 57 -3.85 -12.40 -12.90
CA LEU A 57 -2.94 -11.60 -12.09
C LEU A 57 -3.67 -10.41 -11.46
N PHE A 58 -4.30 -9.58 -12.30
CA PHE A 58 -4.97 -8.36 -11.84
C PHE A 58 -6.19 -8.65 -10.93
N PRO A 59 -7.08 -9.62 -11.25
CA PRO A 59 -8.13 -10.06 -10.33
C PRO A 59 -7.59 -10.56 -8.98
N LEU A 60 -6.49 -11.32 -8.97
CA LEU A 60 -5.91 -11.86 -7.74
C LEU A 60 -5.28 -10.76 -6.89
N VAL A 61 -4.58 -9.80 -7.50
CA VAL A 61 -4.05 -8.61 -6.80
C VAL A 61 -5.21 -7.79 -6.23
N SER A 62 -6.27 -7.55 -7.01
CA SER A 62 -7.45 -6.79 -6.56
C SER A 62 -8.14 -7.48 -5.38
N LEU A 63 -8.29 -8.81 -5.44
CA LEU A 63 -8.83 -9.61 -4.35
C LEU A 63 -7.93 -9.53 -3.11
N ALA A 64 -6.61 -9.67 -3.27
CA ALA A 64 -5.65 -9.58 -2.18
C ALA A 64 -5.71 -8.21 -1.49
N VAL A 65 -5.71 -7.12 -2.27
CA VAL A 65 -5.85 -5.76 -1.74
C VAL A 65 -7.18 -5.60 -1.00
N ALA A 66 -8.29 -6.07 -1.58
CA ALA A 66 -9.60 -6.02 -0.92
C ALA A 66 -9.61 -6.78 0.43
N VAL A 67 -9.01 -7.97 0.47
CA VAL A 67 -8.89 -8.77 1.71
C VAL A 67 -8.01 -8.07 2.74
N ILE A 68 -6.87 -7.51 2.34
CA ILE A 68 -5.95 -6.79 3.24
C ILE A 68 -6.65 -5.57 3.86
N LEU A 69 -7.33 -4.76 3.04
CA LEU A 69 -8.09 -3.60 3.53
C LEU A 69 -9.25 -4.02 4.43
N PHE A 70 -9.93 -5.12 4.09
CA PHE A 70 -11.01 -5.68 4.90
C PHE A 70 -10.51 -6.15 6.27
N GLU A 71 -9.45 -6.96 6.31
CA GLU A 71 -8.81 -7.42 7.55
C GLU A 71 -8.36 -6.23 8.40
N GLY A 72 -7.68 -5.25 7.80
CA GLY A 72 -7.28 -4.01 8.47
C GLY A 72 -8.46 -3.30 9.13
N SER A 73 -9.59 -3.20 8.43
CA SER A 73 -10.81 -2.57 8.95
C SER A 73 -11.47 -3.35 10.09
N LEU A 74 -11.41 -4.69 10.10
CA LEU A 74 -11.98 -5.51 11.16
C LEU A 74 -11.23 -5.38 12.50
N THR A 75 -9.95 -4.99 12.45
CA THR A 75 -9.14 -4.77 13.66
C THR A 75 -9.39 -3.41 14.34
N LEU A 76 -10.23 -2.55 13.75
CA LEU A 76 -10.55 -1.23 14.28
C LEU A 76 -11.41 -1.30 15.54
N ASN A 77 -10.83 -1.00 16.70
CA ASN A 77 -11.56 -0.86 17.96
C ASN A 77 -11.75 0.62 18.34
N PHE A 78 -12.85 1.24 17.90
CA PHE A 78 -13.14 2.67 18.13
C PHE A 78 -13.13 3.10 19.60
N ARG A 79 -13.21 2.17 20.57
CA ARG A 79 -13.06 2.50 22.00
C ARG A 79 -11.65 2.95 22.38
N GLU A 80 -10.62 2.53 21.63
CA GLU A 80 -9.23 2.96 21.84
C GLU A 80 -8.93 4.34 21.23
N LEU A 81 -9.88 4.94 20.50
CA LEU A 81 -9.76 6.29 19.93
C LEU A 81 -9.96 7.40 20.98
N GLY A 82 -10.36 7.03 22.21
CA GLY A 82 -10.72 7.94 23.29
C GLY A 82 -9.58 8.88 23.68
N GLY A 83 -9.73 10.17 23.38
CA GLY A 83 -8.82 11.25 23.77
C GLY A 83 -7.98 11.86 22.65
N HIS A 84 -7.66 11.10 21.59
CA HIS A 84 -6.71 11.53 20.55
C HIS A 84 -7.32 11.71 19.15
N GLY A 85 -8.63 11.46 19.00
CA GLY A 85 -9.32 11.48 17.70
C GLY A 85 -9.18 12.78 16.90
N ARG A 86 -9.01 13.94 17.56
CA ARG A 86 -8.80 15.22 16.85
C ARG A 86 -7.47 15.26 16.10
N THR A 87 -6.41 14.72 16.69
CA THR A 87 -5.07 14.68 16.10
C THR A 87 -5.04 13.70 14.94
N VAL A 88 -5.57 12.49 15.15
CA VAL A 88 -5.68 11.45 14.11
C VAL A 88 -6.49 11.97 12.93
N ARG A 89 -7.65 12.59 13.16
CA ARG A 89 -8.46 13.16 12.07
C ARG A 89 -7.70 14.21 11.25
N ARG A 90 -6.92 15.08 11.89
CA ARG A 90 -6.12 16.09 11.18
C ARG A 90 -4.99 15.46 10.36
N LEU A 91 -4.37 14.39 10.85
CA LEU A 91 -3.35 13.66 10.11
C LEU A 91 -3.96 12.97 8.88
N VAL A 92 -5.08 12.28 9.06
CA VAL A 92 -5.75 11.54 7.98
C VAL A 92 -6.38 12.47 6.93
N THR A 93 -6.76 13.70 7.28
CA THR A 93 -7.31 14.66 6.31
C THR A 93 -6.25 15.63 5.76
N TRP A 94 -5.79 16.56 6.59
CA TRP A 94 -4.85 17.60 6.17
C TRP A 94 -3.46 17.04 5.96
N GLY A 95 -3.00 16.13 6.82
CA GLY A 95 -1.71 15.45 6.64
C GLY A 95 -1.68 14.70 5.31
N ALA A 96 -2.67 13.86 5.04
CA ALA A 96 -2.80 13.14 3.79
C ALA A 96 -2.80 14.05 2.56
N LEU A 97 -3.61 15.12 2.56
CA LEU A 97 -3.69 16.06 1.46
C LEU A 97 -2.35 16.77 1.22
N ILE A 98 -1.68 17.22 2.29
CA ILE A 98 -0.37 17.87 2.20
C ILE A 98 0.66 16.88 1.66
N THR A 99 0.69 15.65 2.17
CA THR A 99 1.62 14.60 1.69
C THR A 99 1.39 14.30 0.22
N ALA A 100 0.14 14.18 -0.24
CA ALA A 100 -0.20 13.95 -1.64
C ALA A 100 0.32 15.08 -2.54
N LEU A 101 0.05 16.33 -2.16
CA LEU A 101 0.45 17.51 -2.92
C LEU A 101 1.97 17.67 -2.95
N CYS A 102 2.63 17.54 -1.80
CA CYS A 102 4.08 17.60 -1.71
C CYS A 102 4.72 16.47 -2.52
N GLY A 103 4.20 15.24 -2.44
CA GLY A 103 4.66 14.09 -3.21
C GLY A 103 4.51 14.31 -4.71
N ALA A 104 3.36 14.81 -5.16
CA ALA A 104 3.11 15.12 -6.57
C ALA A 104 4.01 16.25 -7.09
N LEU A 105 4.18 17.34 -6.32
CA LEU A 105 5.06 18.44 -6.69
C LEU A 105 6.52 17.99 -6.75
N ALA A 106 6.96 17.20 -5.77
CA ALA A 106 8.31 16.62 -5.74
C ALA A 106 8.52 15.69 -6.95
N ALA A 107 7.55 14.83 -7.26
CA ALA A 107 7.58 13.97 -8.43
C ALA A 107 7.68 14.77 -9.74
N ARG A 108 6.93 15.87 -9.85
CA ARG A 108 6.97 16.75 -11.03
C ARG A 108 8.32 17.44 -11.19
N TRP A 109 8.86 18.00 -10.11
CA TRP A 109 10.07 18.83 -10.19
C TRP A 109 11.38 18.03 -10.13
N LEU A 110 11.44 16.94 -9.37
CA LEU A 110 12.65 16.13 -9.23
C LEU A 110 12.78 15.08 -10.33
N LEU A 111 11.66 14.47 -10.75
CA LEU A 111 11.66 13.36 -11.72
C LEU A 111 11.16 13.77 -13.10
N GLY A 112 10.64 15.00 -13.26
CA GLY A 112 10.12 15.50 -14.55
C GLY A 112 8.84 14.82 -15.03
N LEU A 113 8.16 14.05 -14.16
CA LEU A 113 6.96 13.30 -14.52
C LEU A 113 5.81 14.21 -14.97
N SER A 114 4.90 13.71 -15.80
CA SER A 114 3.71 14.46 -16.20
C SER A 114 2.79 14.73 -14.99
N TRP A 115 1.85 15.66 -15.09
CA TRP A 115 0.95 15.97 -13.97
C TRP A 115 0.11 14.77 -13.55
N GLU A 116 -0.27 13.95 -14.52
CA GLU A 116 -1.02 12.71 -14.33
C GLU A 116 -0.19 11.68 -13.57
N MET A 117 1.04 11.40 -13.99
CA MET A 117 1.90 10.45 -13.29
C MET A 117 2.34 10.97 -11.92
N ALA A 118 2.55 12.28 -11.80
CA ALA A 118 2.94 12.92 -10.55
C ALA A 118 1.81 12.88 -9.52
N SER A 119 0.56 13.14 -9.91
CA SER A 119 -0.59 13.06 -9.01
C SER A 119 -0.83 11.63 -8.53
N LEU A 120 -0.66 10.63 -9.42
CA LEU A 120 -0.73 9.22 -9.06
C LEU A 120 0.33 8.84 -8.04
N LEU A 121 1.59 9.20 -8.30
CA LEU A 121 2.69 8.93 -7.39
C LEU A 121 2.45 9.62 -6.04
N GLY A 122 1.99 10.88 -6.06
CA GLY A 122 1.61 11.60 -4.85
C GLY A 122 0.54 10.88 -4.03
N ALA A 123 -0.52 10.39 -4.68
CA ALA A 123 -1.60 9.66 -4.02
C ALA A 123 -1.14 8.31 -3.45
N LEU A 124 -0.29 7.57 -4.18
CA LEU A 124 0.29 6.31 -3.70
C LEU A 124 1.19 6.50 -2.47
N LEU A 125 1.92 7.62 -2.40
CA LEU A 125 2.84 7.93 -1.30
C LEU A 125 2.14 8.39 0.00
N VAL A 126 0.84 8.67 -0.04
CA VAL A 126 0.06 9.02 1.16
C VAL A 126 -0.08 7.84 2.12
N VAL A 127 -0.18 6.63 1.58
CA VAL A 127 -0.50 5.43 2.36
C VAL A 127 0.68 5.07 3.26
N THR A 128 0.42 5.02 4.57
CA THR A 128 1.35 4.47 5.55
C THR A 128 0.75 3.20 6.16
N GLY A 129 1.54 2.13 6.19
CA GLY A 129 1.09 0.82 6.66
C GLY A 129 1.41 0.58 8.15
N PRO A 130 0.44 0.11 8.97
CA PRO A 130 0.71 -0.25 10.37
C PRO A 130 1.67 -1.44 10.49
N THR A 131 1.78 -2.27 9.45
CA THR A 131 2.62 -3.47 9.40
C THR A 131 4.11 -3.17 9.56
N VAL A 132 4.58 -1.99 9.13
CA VAL A 132 5.99 -1.58 9.25
C VAL A 132 6.21 -0.62 10.41
N ILE A 133 5.27 0.30 10.65
CA ILE A 133 5.41 1.35 11.67
C ILE A 133 5.37 0.75 13.09
N LEU A 134 4.47 -0.19 13.37
CA LEU A 134 4.31 -0.74 14.73
C LEU A 134 5.58 -1.47 15.23
N PRO A 135 6.21 -2.39 14.46
CA PRO A 135 7.48 -3.02 14.86
C PRO A 135 8.60 -2.01 15.10
N LEU A 136 8.69 -0.95 14.28
CA LEU A 136 9.70 0.09 14.43
C LEU A 136 9.51 0.90 15.72
N LEU A 137 8.27 1.30 16.02
CA LEU A 137 7.94 2.04 17.25
C LEU A 137 8.23 1.22 18.51
N GLN A 138 8.00 -0.09 18.47
CA GLN A 138 8.36 -1.00 19.56
C GLN A 138 9.89 -1.09 19.75
N THR A 139 10.65 -1.13 18.65
CA THR A 139 12.12 -1.17 18.68
C THR A 139 12.71 0.11 19.27
N LEU A 140 12.12 1.27 18.94
CA LEU A 140 12.56 2.58 19.41
C LEU A 140 12.05 2.97 20.80
N ARG A 141 11.24 2.11 21.46
CA ARG A 141 10.60 2.39 22.75
C ARG A 141 9.85 3.74 22.77
N ALA A 142 9.09 4.00 21.71
CA ALA A 142 8.31 5.24 21.59
C ALA A 142 7.29 5.38 22.73
N ARG A 143 6.97 6.62 23.10
CA ARG A 143 5.96 6.90 24.14
C ARG A 143 4.61 6.33 23.73
N GLU A 144 3.89 5.74 24.68
CA GLU A 144 2.62 5.04 24.44
C GLU A 144 1.59 5.88 23.68
N HIS A 145 1.46 7.16 24.03
CA HIS A 145 0.61 8.13 23.33
C HIS A 145 0.96 8.31 21.84
N LEU A 146 2.26 8.39 21.50
CA LEU A 146 2.69 8.49 20.10
C LEU A 146 2.40 7.20 19.35
N THR A 147 2.64 6.06 20.00
CA THR A 147 2.36 4.74 19.43
C THR A 147 0.87 4.55 19.12
N GLN A 148 -0.03 5.03 20.00
CA GLN A 148 -1.45 4.98 19.75
C GLN A 148 -1.87 5.89 18.59
N ILE A 149 -1.38 7.13 18.53
CA ILE A 149 -1.71 8.05 17.44
C ILE A 149 -1.24 7.50 16.09
N LEU A 150 0.01 7.05 16.00
CA LEU A 150 0.60 6.53 14.76
C LEU A 150 -0.02 5.21 14.32
N ARG A 151 -0.42 4.36 15.28
CA ARG A 151 -1.20 3.15 14.97
C ARG A 151 -2.53 3.52 14.35
N TRP A 152 -3.26 4.45 14.96
CA TRP A 152 -4.56 4.88 14.47
C TRP A 152 -4.51 5.61 13.14
N GLU A 153 -3.51 6.45 12.95
CA GLU A 153 -3.25 7.10 11.67
C GLU A 153 -2.98 6.05 10.59
N GLY A 154 -2.05 5.11 10.83
CA GLY A 154 -1.75 4.02 9.89
C GLY A 154 -2.97 3.14 9.54
N ILE A 155 -3.79 2.75 10.51
CA ILE A 155 -4.97 1.90 10.21
C ILE A 155 -6.03 2.67 9.40
N LEU A 156 -6.22 3.97 9.66
CA LEU A 156 -7.23 4.77 8.95
C LEU A 156 -6.75 5.27 7.59
N ILE A 157 -5.48 5.67 7.48
CA ILE A 157 -4.92 6.20 6.23
C ILE A 157 -4.74 5.12 5.18
N ASP A 158 -4.56 3.86 5.57
CA ASP A 158 -4.38 2.74 4.64
C ASP A 158 -5.57 2.58 3.67
N PRO A 159 -6.82 2.35 4.11
CA PRO A 159 -7.97 2.30 3.22
C PRO A 159 -8.29 3.64 2.55
N VAL A 160 -8.14 4.76 3.28
CA VAL A 160 -8.43 6.10 2.73
C VAL A 160 -7.48 6.44 1.58
N GLY A 161 -6.19 6.19 1.76
CA GLY A 161 -5.17 6.43 0.75
C GLY A 161 -5.26 5.44 -0.40
N ALA A 162 -5.59 4.16 -0.15
CA ALA A 162 -5.82 3.18 -1.22
C ALA A 162 -7.00 3.61 -2.12
N ILE A 163 -8.14 3.98 -1.54
CA ILE A 163 -9.30 4.50 -2.30
C ILE A 163 -8.91 5.80 -3.01
N GLY A 164 -8.19 6.71 -2.33
CA GLY A 164 -7.70 7.95 -2.93
C GLY A 164 -6.80 7.71 -4.15
N ALA A 165 -5.87 6.75 -4.06
CA ALA A 165 -4.99 6.38 -5.15
C ALA A 165 -5.75 5.75 -6.33
N VAL A 166 -6.72 4.87 -6.06
CA VAL A 166 -7.60 4.31 -7.10
C VAL A 166 -8.42 5.40 -7.78
N LEU A 167 -8.97 6.35 -7.03
CA LEU A 167 -9.73 7.48 -7.59
C LEU A 167 -8.85 8.37 -8.49
N VAL A 168 -7.63 8.68 -8.06
CA VAL A 168 -6.68 9.44 -8.89
C VAL A 168 -6.28 8.63 -10.12
N TYR A 169 -6.10 7.31 -9.98
CA TYR A 169 -5.85 6.39 -11.10
C TYR A 169 -6.97 6.40 -12.12
N GLU A 170 -8.23 6.25 -11.71
CA GLU A 170 -9.36 6.32 -12.61
C GLU A 170 -9.45 7.69 -13.28
N PHE A 171 -9.27 8.79 -12.54
CA PHE A 171 -9.29 10.13 -13.09
C PHE A 171 -8.21 10.34 -14.18
N VAL A 172 -7.01 9.81 -13.94
CA VAL A 172 -5.91 9.86 -14.93
C VAL A 172 -6.16 8.92 -16.11
N ALA A 173 -6.64 7.71 -15.85
CA ALA A 173 -6.87 6.68 -16.87
C ALA A 173 -8.02 7.04 -17.81
N LEU A 174 -9.07 7.69 -17.29
CA LEU A 174 -10.18 8.21 -18.09
C LEU A 174 -9.77 9.42 -18.95
N GLY A 175 -8.62 10.03 -18.66
CA GLY A 175 -8.08 11.19 -19.35
C GLY A 175 -8.93 12.44 -19.16
N SER A 176 -8.31 13.60 -19.38
CA SER A 176 -8.98 14.91 -19.48
C SER A 176 -9.85 15.03 -20.74
N GLY A 177 -10.75 14.08 -20.96
CA GLY A 177 -11.91 14.26 -21.82
C GLY A 177 -12.93 15.08 -21.06
N THR A 178 -13.46 16.13 -21.69
CA THR A 178 -14.49 17.08 -21.21
C THR A 178 -15.81 16.43 -20.74
N GLN A 179 -15.85 15.10 -20.58
CA GLN A 179 -17.01 14.29 -20.20
C GLN A 179 -16.79 13.41 -18.96
N ALA A 180 -15.65 13.50 -18.26
CA ALA A 180 -15.36 12.66 -17.09
C ALA A 180 -16.27 12.96 -15.87
N LEU A 181 -16.51 14.24 -15.56
CA LEU A 181 -17.35 14.67 -14.43
C LEU A 181 -18.80 14.13 -14.46
N PRO A 182 -19.56 14.21 -15.58
CA PRO A 182 -20.92 13.68 -15.61
C PRO A 182 -20.97 12.14 -15.58
N HIS A 183 -19.93 11.43 -16.06
CA HIS A 183 -19.94 9.98 -16.08
C HIS A 183 -19.63 9.38 -14.70
N THR A 184 -18.68 9.95 -13.95
CA THR A 184 -18.40 9.56 -12.56
C THR A 184 -19.58 9.86 -11.62
N LEU A 185 -20.35 10.92 -11.87
CA LEU A 185 -21.57 11.25 -11.12
C LEU A 185 -22.79 10.37 -11.46
N MET A 186 -22.76 9.61 -12.56
CA MET A 186 -23.83 8.67 -12.92
C MET A 186 -23.59 7.25 -12.41
N LEU A 187 -22.35 6.90 -12.05
CA LEU A 187 -21.99 5.60 -11.48
C LEU A 187 -22.22 5.51 -9.96
N PHE A 188 -22.44 6.65 -9.30
CA PHE A 188 -22.82 6.79 -7.90
C PHE A 188 -24.21 7.42 -7.78
#